data_AF-A0A3Q8I547-F1
#
_entry.id   AF-A0A3Q8I547-F1
#
_cell.length_a   1.000
_cell.length_b   1.000
_cell.length_c   1.000
_cell.angle_alpha   90.00
_cell.angle_beta   90.00
_cell.angle_gamma   90.00
#
_symmetry.space_group_name_H-M   'P 1'
#
loop_
_entity.id
_entity.type
_entity.pdbx_description
1 polymer ?
#
loop_
_entity_poly.entity_id
_entity_poly.type
_entity_poly.pdbx_seq_one_letter_code
_entity_poly.pdbx_strand_id
1 'polypeptide(L)'
;MTSSDNYYANGDGCTGLGDLVTQTGGLESSMCVGTPFTSGKRYMDETEIDLTAKFKCVAELGIGGSDDEKVAGAVLGALAPANNDPGACNDGFSRLDSLLVIVIVTDEDDVPEPYMCDPDDPFGPNPCDTTGSGGTPQEWYEAVVAYKANIPENVVVLSLLGQSLDNGCGAVVASKLIGFTNRFGDNGFTGDVCAGSYDAFFTAALPVVDTACENYVPVP
;
A
#
# COMPACT_ATOMS: atom_id res chain seq x y z
N MET A 1 3.90 6.27 -3.83
CA MET A 1 3.27 4.94 -3.73
C MET A 1 4.34 3.88 -3.67
N THR A 2 3.99 2.67 -3.23
CA THR A 2 4.88 1.52 -3.02
C THR A 2 4.21 0.28 -3.62
N SER A 3 4.97 -0.78 -3.89
CA SER A 3 4.40 -2.11 -4.23
C SER A 3 4.32 -2.99 -2.99
N SER A 4 3.57 -4.09 -3.08
CA SER A 4 3.43 -5.12 -2.04
C SER A 4 4.67 -6.02 -1.92
N ASP A 5 5.75 -5.76 -2.66
CA ASP A 5 6.95 -6.58 -2.72
C ASP A 5 8.22 -5.73 -2.89
N ASN A 6 9.38 -6.38 -3.02
CA ASN A 6 10.61 -5.69 -3.38
C ASN A 6 10.58 -5.34 -4.89
N TYR A 7 10.23 -4.11 -5.23
CA TYR A 7 10.05 -3.73 -6.63
C TYR A 7 11.37 -3.63 -7.40
N TYR A 8 11.72 -4.71 -8.10
CA TYR A 8 12.99 -4.86 -8.82
C TYR A 8 13.23 -3.80 -9.90
N ALA A 9 12.15 -3.26 -10.48
CA ALA A 9 12.23 -2.30 -11.58
C ALA A 9 12.35 -0.84 -11.11
N ASN A 10 12.31 -0.57 -9.80
CA ASN A 10 12.46 0.77 -9.27
C ASN A 10 13.88 1.32 -9.49
N GLY A 11 14.06 2.63 -9.26
CA GLY A 11 15.36 3.28 -9.39
C GLY A 11 16.41 2.67 -8.46
N ASP A 12 17.65 2.59 -8.95
CA ASP A 12 18.78 1.97 -8.27
C ASP A 12 18.90 2.39 -6.80
N GLY A 13 19.07 1.41 -5.92
CA GLY A 13 19.27 1.61 -4.49
C GLY A 13 17.99 1.75 -3.66
N CYS A 14 16.80 1.76 -4.28
CA CYS A 14 15.51 1.90 -3.61
C CYS A 14 14.48 0.88 -4.12
N THR A 15 14.78 -0.40 -3.99
CA THR A 15 13.93 -1.52 -4.44
C THR A 15 13.37 -2.33 -3.26
N GLY A 16 13.54 -1.85 -2.03
CA GLY A 16 13.07 -2.51 -0.84
C GLY A 16 11.57 -2.34 -0.62
N LEU A 17 10.99 -3.23 0.18
CA LEU A 17 9.59 -3.16 0.56
C LEU A 17 9.26 -1.82 1.24
N GLY A 18 8.27 -1.11 0.69
CA GLY A 18 7.87 0.22 1.17
C GLY A 18 8.73 1.38 0.62
N ASP A 19 9.69 1.13 -0.26
CA ASP A 19 10.39 2.21 -0.98
C ASP A 19 9.46 2.85 -2.02
N LEU A 20 9.51 4.17 -2.13
CA LEU A 20 8.68 4.90 -3.09
C LEU A 20 9.09 4.59 -4.53
N VAL A 21 8.07 4.24 -5.32
CA VAL A 21 8.19 4.00 -6.76
C VAL A 21 8.46 5.32 -7.48
N THR A 22 9.54 5.33 -8.24
CA THR A 22 10.02 6.48 -9.03
C THR A 22 10.12 6.18 -10.51
N GLN A 23 10.05 4.92 -10.89
CA GLN A 23 10.03 4.41 -12.25
C GLN A 23 9.41 3.02 -12.23
N THR A 24 8.95 2.56 -13.38
CA THR A 24 8.33 1.26 -13.58
C THR A 24 9.01 0.49 -14.69
N GLY A 25 8.88 -0.83 -14.67
CA GLY A 25 9.40 -1.70 -15.69
C GLY A 25 8.84 -3.11 -15.59
N GLY A 26 9.02 -3.88 -16.66
CA GLY A 26 8.49 -5.23 -16.79
C GLY A 26 7.24 -5.30 -17.67
N LEU A 27 6.70 -6.52 -17.77
CA LEU A 27 5.51 -6.80 -18.57
C LEU A 27 4.31 -6.01 -18.02
N GLU A 28 3.55 -5.40 -18.93
CA GLU A 28 2.33 -4.62 -18.64
C GLU A 28 2.53 -3.43 -17.69
N SER A 29 3.77 -3.01 -17.46
CA SER A 29 4.08 -1.76 -16.79
C SER A 29 4.03 -0.59 -17.78
N SER A 30 3.99 0.64 -17.26
CA SER A 30 4.15 1.84 -18.08
C SER A 30 5.56 2.02 -18.65
N MET A 31 6.55 1.20 -18.24
CA MET A 31 7.96 1.25 -18.68
C MET A 31 8.55 2.67 -18.60
N CYS A 32 8.20 3.41 -17.55
CA CYS A 32 8.36 4.85 -17.48
C CYS A 32 9.29 5.26 -16.33
N VAL A 33 10.11 6.29 -16.55
CA VAL A 33 10.87 6.96 -15.47
C VAL A 33 10.09 8.19 -15.04
N GLY A 34 9.52 8.14 -13.83
CA GLY A 34 8.67 9.19 -13.27
C GLY A 34 9.44 10.40 -12.75
N THR A 35 10.74 10.26 -12.48
CA THR A 35 11.59 11.36 -12.01
C THR A 35 12.12 12.23 -13.16
N PRO A 36 12.54 13.48 -12.88
CA PRO A 36 12.35 14.19 -11.61
C PRO A 36 10.88 14.55 -11.38
N PHE A 37 10.45 14.49 -10.12
CA PHE A 37 9.24 15.20 -9.66
C PHE A 37 9.59 16.67 -9.41
N THR A 38 8.60 17.55 -9.44
CA THR A 38 8.81 19.01 -9.44
C THR A 38 9.57 19.49 -8.20
N SER A 39 9.31 18.90 -7.03
CA SER A 39 10.02 19.23 -5.79
C SER A 39 11.43 18.65 -5.67
N GLY A 40 11.83 17.78 -6.61
CA GLY A 40 13.08 17.03 -6.56
C GLY A 40 13.08 15.87 -5.55
N LYS A 41 11.98 15.65 -4.83
CA LYS A 41 11.79 14.47 -3.96
C LYS A 41 11.50 13.22 -4.79
N ARG A 42 11.38 12.08 -4.10
CA ARG A 42 11.00 10.77 -4.69
C ARG A 42 9.49 10.53 -4.68
N TYR A 43 8.70 11.58 -4.50
CA TYR A 43 7.23 11.57 -4.55
C TYR A 43 6.71 12.86 -5.18
N MET A 44 5.44 12.81 -5.60
CA MET A 44 4.67 13.97 -6.04
C MET A 44 4.13 14.73 -4.82
N ASP A 45 4.16 16.05 -4.87
CA ASP A 45 3.50 16.94 -3.90
C ASP A 45 2.62 17.97 -4.63
N GLU A 46 2.08 18.94 -3.90
CA GLU A 46 1.18 19.95 -4.45
C GLU A 46 1.83 20.86 -5.52
N THR A 47 3.16 20.82 -5.66
CA THR A 47 3.89 21.60 -6.66
C THR A 47 3.99 20.90 -8.02
N GLU A 48 3.61 19.62 -8.12
CA GLU A 48 3.74 18.85 -9.35
C GLU A 48 2.90 19.42 -10.50
N ILE A 49 3.57 19.81 -11.59
CA ILE A 49 2.95 20.50 -12.72
C ILE A 49 1.98 19.58 -13.48
N ASP A 50 2.35 18.31 -13.65
CA ASP A 50 1.55 17.31 -14.36
C ASP A 50 1.33 16.07 -13.49
N LEU A 51 0.56 16.26 -12.42
CA LEU A 51 0.25 15.20 -11.46
C LEU A 51 -0.37 13.97 -12.16
N THR A 52 -1.24 14.18 -13.16
CA THR A 52 -1.89 13.08 -13.87
C THR A 52 -0.89 12.24 -14.65
N ALA A 53 0.01 12.86 -15.43
CA ALA A 53 1.02 12.11 -16.18
C ALA A 53 2.02 11.42 -15.24
N LYS A 54 2.44 12.09 -14.17
CA LYS A 54 3.36 11.53 -13.18
C LYS A 54 2.76 10.35 -12.43
N PHE A 55 1.52 10.48 -11.96
CA PHE A 55 0.81 9.41 -11.29
C PHE A 55 0.64 8.20 -12.23
N LYS A 56 0.16 8.42 -13.46
CA LYS A 56 0.03 7.34 -14.44
C LYS A 56 1.37 6.63 -14.71
N CYS A 57 2.46 7.38 -14.80
CA CYS A 57 3.79 6.82 -14.98
C CYS A 57 4.18 5.89 -13.83
N VAL A 58 4.01 6.29 -12.56
CA VAL A 58 4.48 5.47 -11.43
C VAL A 58 3.45 4.48 -10.87
N ALA A 59 2.18 4.55 -11.30
CA ALA A 59 1.11 3.69 -10.81
C ALA A 59 0.92 2.38 -11.58
N GLU A 60 1.37 2.32 -12.84
CA GLU A 60 1.25 1.12 -13.68
C GLU A 60 2.53 0.28 -13.54
N LEU A 61 2.61 -0.49 -12.44
CA LEU A 61 3.79 -1.26 -12.03
C LEU A 61 4.04 -2.50 -12.90
N GLY A 62 3.00 -3.01 -13.57
CA GLY A 62 3.01 -4.26 -14.32
C GLY A 62 2.63 -5.48 -13.48
N ILE A 63 2.74 -6.65 -14.11
CA ILE A 63 2.31 -7.95 -13.56
C ILE A 63 3.47 -8.84 -13.07
N GLY A 64 4.70 -8.30 -13.04
CA GLY A 64 5.91 -9.07 -12.74
C GLY A 64 6.25 -9.16 -11.24
N GLY A 65 5.26 -8.97 -10.36
CA GLY A 65 5.45 -8.98 -8.91
C GLY A 65 5.58 -10.38 -8.32
N SER A 66 5.75 -10.43 -7.00
CA SER A 66 5.76 -11.66 -6.22
C SER A 66 4.34 -12.09 -5.83
N ASP A 67 4.02 -13.38 -5.97
CA ASP A 67 2.76 -13.97 -5.43
C ASP A 67 2.70 -13.86 -3.88
N ASP A 68 3.86 -13.78 -3.23
CA ASP A 68 3.98 -13.49 -1.79
C ASP A 68 3.81 -11.98 -1.53
N GLU A 69 2.56 -11.50 -1.47
CA GLU A 69 2.22 -10.10 -1.23
C GLU A 69 2.38 -9.66 0.23
N LYS A 70 3.05 -8.52 0.42
CA LYS A 70 3.41 -7.94 1.72
C LYS A 70 2.88 -6.52 1.86
N VAL A 71 1.58 -6.34 1.62
CA VAL A 71 0.89 -5.05 1.65
C VAL A 71 1.09 -4.30 2.97
N ALA A 72 0.88 -4.94 4.12
CA ALA A 72 1.09 -4.32 5.42
C ALA A 72 2.56 -3.94 5.63
N GLY A 73 3.50 -4.79 5.22
CA GLY A 73 4.93 -4.52 5.26
C GLY A 73 5.32 -3.34 4.38
N ALA A 74 4.71 -3.20 3.20
CA ALA A 74 4.89 -2.04 2.33
C ALA A 74 4.39 -0.75 2.99
N VAL A 75 3.20 -0.78 3.61
CA VAL A 75 2.68 0.35 4.39
C VAL A 75 3.64 0.73 5.52
N LEU A 76 4.09 -0.25 6.31
CA LEU A 76 4.99 0.00 7.44
C LEU A 76 6.38 0.49 6.98
N GLY A 77 6.92 -0.05 5.89
CA GLY A 77 8.16 0.40 5.28
C GLY A 77 8.05 1.82 4.73
N ALA A 78 6.92 2.17 4.12
CA ALA A 78 6.66 3.51 3.61
C ALA A 78 6.72 4.58 4.71
N LEU A 79 6.27 4.22 5.91
CA LEU A 79 6.20 5.10 7.09
C LEU A 79 7.44 5.04 7.98
N ALA A 80 8.29 4.03 7.81
CA ALA A 80 9.42 3.78 8.69
C ALA A 80 10.43 4.96 8.68
N PRO A 81 10.96 5.37 9.85
CA PRO A 81 11.97 6.44 9.93
C PRO A 81 13.20 6.16 9.06
N ALA A 82 13.67 4.92 9.02
CA ALA A 82 14.83 4.52 8.21
C ALA A 82 14.64 4.81 6.71
N ASN A 83 13.41 4.78 6.22
CA ASN A 83 13.09 5.10 4.83
C ASN A 83 12.85 6.59 4.64
N ASN A 84 12.44 7.32 5.68
CA ASN A 84 12.07 8.74 5.61
C ASN A 84 13.18 9.72 6.06
N ASP A 85 14.29 9.20 6.61
CA ASP A 85 15.46 10.00 7.00
C ASP A 85 16.09 10.73 5.80
N PRO A 86 16.84 11.84 6.04
CA PRO A 86 17.49 12.58 4.97
C PRO A 86 18.36 11.71 4.07
N GLY A 87 18.09 11.73 2.76
CA GLY A 87 18.79 10.92 1.75
C GLY A 87 18.33 9.46 1.62
N ALA A 88 17.37 9.00 2.43
CA ALA A 88 16.76 7.68 2.29
C ALA A 88 15.70 7.65 1.16
N CYS A 89 15.20 6.46 0.84
CA CYS A 89 14.35 6.22 -0.32
C CYS A 89 13.00 6.97 -0.31
N ASN A 90 12.55 7.36 0.88
CA ASN A 90 11.31 8.09 1.12
C ASN A 90 11.56 9.43 1.85
N ASP A 91 12.76 10.00 1.75
CA ASP A 91 13.17 11.24 2.45
C ASP A 91 12.05 12.30 2.49
N GLY A 92 11.47 12.48 3.69
CA GLY A 92 10.45 13.47 3.99
C GLY A 92 9.05 13.17 3.44
N PHE A 93 8.74 11.92 3.05
CA PHE A 93 7.42 11.53 2.55
C PHE A 93 6.38 11.47 3.68
N SER A 94 6.67 10.70 4.72
CA SER A 94 5.83 10.56 5.90
C SER A 94 6.06 11.74 6.84
N ARG A 95 4.97 12.45 7.16
CA ARG A 95 5.00 13.62 8.05
C ARG A 95 4.14 13.38 9.27
N LEU A 96 4.66 13.76 10.43
CA LEU A 96 3.93 13.63 11.69
C LEU A 96 2.76 14.63 11.77
N ASP A 97 2.94 15.83 11.19
CA ASP A 97 2.02 16.98 11.21
C ASP A 97 1.02 17.03 10.03
N SER A 98 0.65 15.87 9.50
CA SER A 98 -0.38 15.75 8.46
C SER A 98 -1.48 14.76 8.83
N LEU A 99 -2.62 14.78 8.14
CA LEU A 99 -3.47 13.58 8.07
C LEU A 99 -2.72 12.50 7.27
N LEU A 100 -2.79 11.24 7.70
CA LEU A 100 -2.27 10.10 6.94
C LEU A 100 -3.44 9.38 6.28
N VAL A 101 -3.51 9.41 4.95
CA VAL A 101 -4.47 8.63 4.17
C VAL A 101 -3.73 7.49 3.49
N ILE A 102 -4.07 6.26 3.84
CA ILE A 102 -3.52 5.04 3.25
C ILE A 102 -4.56 4.49 2.28
N VAL A 103 -4.16 4.31 1.02
CA VAL A 103 -4.98 3.65 0.01
C VAL A 103 -4.33 2.31 -0.33
N ILE A 104 -5.03 1.22 -0.06
CA ILE A 104 -4.63 -0.15 -0.37
C ILE A 104 -5.43 -0.61 -1.57
N VAL A 105 -4.75 -1.19 -2.55
CA VAL A 105 -5.37 -1.85 -3.71
C VAL A 105 -4.61 -3.16 -3.90
N THR A 106 -5.29 -4.28 -3.72
CA THR A 106 -4.72 -5.61 -3.93
C THR A 106 -5.83 -6.62 -4.22
N ASP A 107 -5.54 -7.56 -5.10
CA ASP A 107 -6.34 -8.76 -5.35
C ASP A 107 -5.91 -9.96 -4.50
N GLU A 108 -4.97 -9.78 -3.57
CA GLU A 108 -4.47 -10.81 -2.66
C GLU A 108 -4.67 -10.46 -1.17
N ASP A 109 -4.51 -11.46 -0.28
CA ASP A 109 -4.39 -11.23 1.17
C ASP A 109 -2.92 -11.14 1.59
N ASP A 110 -2.67 -10.56 2.77
CA ASP A 110 -1.31 -10.47 3.34
C ASP A 110 -1.03 -11.69 4.25
N VAL A 111 -0.91 -12.84 3.58
CA VAL A 111 -0.72 -14.18 4.13
C VAL A 111 0.16 -15.02 3.21
N PRO A 112 0.71 -16.15 3.72
CA PRO A 112 1.17 -17.22 2.86
C PRO A 112 0.09 -17.70 1.90
N GLU A 113 0.37 -17.69 0.61
CA GLU A 113 -0.50 -18.29 -0.40
C GLU A 113 -0.66 -19.80 -0.15
N PRO A 114 -1.89 -20.34 -0.07
CA PRO A 114 -2.14 -21.73 0.32
C PRO A 114 -1.60 -22.76 -0.68
N TYR A 115 -1.40 -22.39 -1.96
CA TYR A 115 -0.76 -23.27 -2.95
C TYR A 115 0.77 -23.29 -2.85
N MET A 116 1.36 -22.33 -2.12
CA MET A 116 2.76 -22.38 -1.70
C MET A 116 2.95 -23.21 -0.42
N CYS A 117 1.88 -23.82 0.09
CA CYS A 117 1.85 -24.56 1.33
C CYS A 117 1.37 -25.99 1.10
N ASP A 118 2.12 -26.76 0.32
CA ASP A 118 1.84 -28.19 0.11
C ASP A 118 3.03 -29.04 0.61
N PRO A 119 2.94 -29.63 1.81
CA PRO A 119 3.96 -30.55 2.30
C PRO A 119 4.03 -31.84 1.46
N ASP A 120 3.02 -32.11 0.63
CA ASP A 120 2.91 -33.23 -0.29
C ASP A 120 3.13 -32.83 -1.76
N ASP A 121 3.69 -31.63 -2.02
CA ASP A 121 3.92 -31.12 -3.39
C ASP A 121 4.77 -32.12 -4.22
N PRO A 122 4.29 -32.52 -5.42
CA PRO A 122 4.95 -33.53 -6.26
C PRO A 122 6.33 -33.11 -6.80
N PHE A 123 6.70 -31.84 -6.69
CA PHE A 123 8.00 -31.27 -7.04
C PHE A 123 8.92 -31.08 -5.82
N GLY A 124 8.45 -31.41 -4.61
CA GLY A 124 9.20 -31.41 -3.34
C GLY A 124 8.46 -30.62 -2.26
N PRO A 125 8.57 -30.99 -0.96
CA PRO A 125 7.80 -30.35 0.10
C PRO A 125 7.99 -28.84 0.04
N ASN A 126 6.88 -28.11 -0.03
CA ASN A 126 6.85 -26.67 0.03
C ASN A 126 6.51 -26.27 1.47
N PRO A 127 7.50 -26.22 2.39
CA PRO A 127 7.23 -25.80 3.76
C PRO A 127 6.70 -24.38 3.71
N CYS A 128 5.66 -24.10 4.50
CA CYS A 128 5.21 -22.74 4.72
C CYS A 128 6.40 -21.89 5.17
N ASP A 129 7.04 -21.16 4.25
CA ASP A 129 7.91 -20.08 4.65
C ASP A 129 7.02 -19.02 5.31
N THR A 130 7.60 -18.20 6.19
CA THR A 130 6.91 -17.07 6.83
C THR A 130 6.62 -15.98 5.79
N THR A 131 5.77 -16.30 4.83
CA THR A 131 5.30 -15.47 3.73
C THR A 131 4.15 -14.57 4.23
N GLY A 132 3.89 -13.49 3.51
CA GLY A 132 3.22 -12.29 3.96
C GLY A 132 4.16 -11.36 4.75
N SER A 133 3.61 -10.26 5.23
CA SER A 133 4.31 -9.26 6.06
C SER A 133 4.59 -9.75 7.48
N GLY A 134 4.12 -10.95 7.84
CA GLY A 134 4.04 -11.42 9.22
C GLY A 134 3.08 -10.56 10.06
N GLY A 135 2.98 -10.87 11.36
CA GLY A 135 2.12 -10.12 12.28
C GLY A 135 0.62 -10.26 11.99
N THR A 136 -0.16 -9.53 12.79
CA THR A 136 -1.61 -9.55 12.82
C THR A 136 -2.18 -8.19 12.44
N PRO A 137 -3.47 -8.14 12.02
CA PRO A 137 -4.15 -6.87 11.77
C PRO A 137 -4.11 -5.88 12.94
N GLN A 138 -4.07 -6.39 14.19
CA GLN A 138 -3.96 -5.52 15.37
C GLN A 138 -2.56 -4.92 15.48
N GLU A 139 -1.51 -5.71 15.30
CA GLU A 139 -0.12 -5.24 15.37
C GLU A 139 0.17 -4.21 14.27
N TRP A 140 -0.36 -4.41 13.05
CA TRP A 140 -0.23 -3.43 11.97
C TRP A 140 -0.97 -2.12 12.29
N TYR A 141 -2.18 -2.20 12.84
CA TYR A 141 -2.94 -1.02 13.29
C TYR A 141 -2.15 -0.24 14.34
N GLU A 142 -1.65 -0.92 15.37
CA GLU A 142 -0.86 -0.30 16.43
C GLU A 142 0.41 0.37 15.88
N ALA A 143 1.09 -0.28 14.95
CA ALA A 143 2.30 0.27 14.33
C ALA A 143 2.00 1.53 13.50
N VAL A 144 0.91 1.54 12.70
CA VAL A 144 0.52 2.73 11.93
C VAL A 144 0.11 3.89 12.85
N VAL A 145 -0.69 3.61 13.88
CA VAL A 145 -1.14 4.63 14.84
C VAL A 145 0.03 5.19 15.65
N ALA A 146 1.02 4.36 15.99
CA ALA A 146 2.26 4.81 16.64
C ALA A 146 3.02 5.85 15.80
N TYR A 147 3.04 5.71 14.47
CA TYR A 147 3.63 6.72 13.57
C TYR A 147 2.89 8.07 13.58
N LYS A 148 1.64 8.10 14.04
CA LYS A 148 0.81 9.31 14.16
C LYS A 148 0.62 9.73 15.61
N ALA A 149 1.69 9.61 16.41
CA ALA A 149 1.72 10.00 17.82
C ALA A 149 0.67 9.31 18.71
N ASN A 150 0.27 8.09 18.33
CA ASN A 150 -0.82 7.34 18.96
C ASN A 150 -2.20 8.01 18.86
N ILE A 151 -2.43 8.77 17.78
CA ILE A 151 -3.70 9.43 17.49
C ILE A 151 -4.36 8.73 16.29
N PRO A 152 -5.24 7.75 16.51
CA PRO A 152 -5.90 7.03 15.41
C PRO A 152 -6.79 7.93 14.56
N GLU A 153 -7.33 9.03 15.10
CA GLU A 153 -8.12 10.01 14.36
C GLU A 153 -7.33 10.66 13.22
N ASN A 154 -5.99 10.65 13.30
CA ASN A 154 -5.10 11.20 12.27
C ASN A 154 -4.75 10.21 11.16
N VAL A 155 -5.40 9.04 11.11
CA VAL A 155 -5.21 8.01 10.09
C VAL A 155 -6.54 7.66 9.43
N VAL A 156 -6.55 7.60 8.10
CA VAL A 156 -7.63 7.04 7.28
C VAL A 156 -7.08 5.88 6.47
N VAL A 157 -7.83 4.78 6.39
CA VAL A 157 -7.47 3.61 5.59
C VAL A 157 -8.60 3.27 4.62
N LEU A 158 -8.30 3.36 3.33
CA LEU A 158 -9.21 3.06 2.23
C LEU A 158 -8.67 1.84 1.50
N SER A 159 -9.44 0.75 1.44
CA SER A 159 -8.93 -0.52 0.91
C SER A 159 -9.86 -1.10 -0.16
N LEU A 160 -9.37 -1.23 -1.38
CA LEU A 160 -9.96 -2.01 -2.46
C LEU A 160 -9.35 -3.41 -2.41
N LEU A 161 -10.17 -4.40 -2.04
CA LEU A 161 -9.72 -5.74 -1.68
C LEU A 161 -10.59 -6.80 -2.35
N GLY A 162 -10.09 -8.04 -2.46
CA GLY A 162 -10.96 -9.19 -2.70
C GLY A 162 -11.89 -9.43 -1.50
N GLN A 163 -13.21 -9.29 -1.70
CA GLN A 163 -14.19 -9.33 -0.60
C GLN A 163 -14.96 -10.65 -0.48
N SER A 164 -14.95 -11.48 -1.52
CA SER A 164 -15.73 -12.72 -1.56
C SER A 164 -15.08 -13.78 -2.43
N LEU A 165 -15.33 -15.05 -2.14
CA LEU A 165 -14.78 -16.19 -2.89
C LEU A 165 -15.33 -16.28 -4.32
N ASP A 166 -16.55 -15.81 -4.55
CA ASP A 166 -17.25 -15.90 -5.85
C ASP A 166 -17.10 -14.60 -6.68
N ASN A 167 -15.97 -13.92 -6.57
CA ASN A 167 -15.74 -12.67 -7.30
C ASN A 167 -15.41 -12.92 -8.79
N GLY A 168 -15.65 -11.91 -9.62
CA GLY A 168 -15.55 -12.04 -11.07
C GLY A 168 -14.14 -11.90 -11.66
N CYS A 169 -13.13 -11.57 -10.84
CA CYS A 169 -11.77 -11.29 -11.32
C CYS A 169 -10.70 -12.26 -10.79
N GLY A 170 -11.07 -13.18 -9.89
CA GLY A 170 -10.16 -14.18 -9.35
C GLY A 170 -9.40 -13.73 -8.09
N ALA A 171 -9.75 -12.57 -7.51
CA ALA A 171 -9.11 -12.06 -6.31
C ALA A 171 -9.26 -13.03 -5.12
N VAL A 172 -8.25 -13.12 -4.28
CA VAL A 172 -8.31 -13.84 -3.00
C VAL A 172 -9.01 -12.96 -1.96
N VAL A 173 -9.75 -13.60 -1.04
CA VAL A 173 -10.41 -12.87 0.03
C VAL A 173 -9.36 -12.33 1.00
N ALA A 174 -9.19 -11.01 1.03
CA ALA A 174 -8.15 -10.32 1.81
C ALA A 174 -8.51 -10.18 3.30
N SER A 175 -8.73 -11.29 3.98
CA SER A 175 -9.27 -11.37 5.33
C SER A 175 -8.49 -10.57 6.37
N LYS A 176 -7.14 -10.59 6.33
CA LYS A 176 -6.31 -9.83 7.26
C LYS A 176 -6.36 -8.34 6.94
N LEU A 177 -6.34 -7.96 5.66
CA LEU A 177 -6.41 -6.57 5.24
C LEU A 177 -7.80 -5.94 5.49
N ILE A 178 -8.88 -6.70 5.36
CA ILE A 178 -10.23 -6.32 5.82
C ILE A 178 -10.19 -6.09 7.34
N GLY A 179 -9.61 -7.03 8.09
CA GLY A 179 -9.46 -6.93 9.53
C GLY A 179 -8.62 -5.72 9.97
N PHE A 180 -7.62 -5.33 9.19
CA PHE A 180 -6.76 -4.16 9.45
C PHE A 180 -7.53 -2.86 9.19
N THR A 181 -8.20 -2.77 8.04
CA THR A 181 -8.99 -1.59 7.65
C THR A 181 -10.11 -1.32 8.66
N ASN A 182 -10.83 -2.36 9.09
CA ASN A 182 -11.95 -2.23 10.03
C ASN A 182 -11.54 -1.73 11.42
N ARG A 183 -10.26 -1.82 11.81
CA ARG A 183 -9.78 -1.31 13.10
C ARG A 183 -9.74 0.21 13.18
N PHE A 184 -9.77 0.89 12.03
CA PHE A 184 -9.87 2.35 11.98
C PHE A 184 -11.31 2.85 12.14
N GLY A 185 -12.29 1.97 12.33
CA GLY A 185 -13.68 2.35 12.60
C GLY A 185 -14.24 3.24 11.51
N ASP A 186 -14.74 4.43 11.89
CA ASP A 186 -15.29 5.41 10.95
C ASP A 186 -14.25 5.97 9.96
N ASN A 187 -12.95 5.83 10.25
CA ASN A 187 -11.84 6.20 9.36
C ASN A 187 -11.37 5.03 8.47
N GLY A 188 -12.04 3.87 8.54
CA GLY A 188 -11.77 2.69 7.70
C GLY A 188 -12.87 2.50 6.67
N PHE A 189 -12.52 2.30 5.39
CA PHE A 189 -13.50 2.06 4.33
C PHE A 189 -13.01 0.99 3.35
N THR A 190 -13.85 -0.01 3.08
CA THR A 190 -13.52 -1.13 2.19
C THR A 190 -14.38 -1.13 0.93
N GLY A 191 -13.78 -1.56 -0.19
CA GLY A 191 -14.42 -1.74 -1.49
C GLY A 191 -13.91 -2.98 -2.19
N ASP A 192 -14.56 -3.32 -3.30
CA ASP A 192 -14.22 -4.50 -4.10
C ASP A 192 -13.19 -4.15 -5.18
N VAL A 193 -12.04 -4.82 -5.14
CA VAL A 193 -10.97 -4.66 -6.15
C VAL A 193 -11.40 -5.12 -7.54
N CYS A 194 -12.38 -6.03 -7.64
CA CYS A 194 -12.93 -6.53 -8.90
C CYS A 194 -13.97 -5.58 -9.53
N ALA A 195 -14.24 -4.41 -8.94
CA ALA A 195 -15.15 -3.44 -9.52
C ALA A 195 -14.64 -2.95 -10.89
N GLY A 196 -15.54 -2.83 -11.88
CA GLY A 196 -15.17 -2.37 -13.23
C GLY A 196 -14.64 -0.93 -13.31
N SER A 197 -14.81 -0.16 -12.24
CA SER A 197 -14.16 1.14 -11.99
C SER A 197 -14.13 1.40 -10.48
N TYR A 198 -13.11 2.14 -10.01
CA TYR A 198 -12.98 2.57 -8.62
C TYR A 198 -13.62 3.93 -8.34
N ASP A 199 -14.22 4.59 -9.35
CA ASP A 199 -14.83 5.92 -9.20
C ASP A 199 -15.90 5.96 -8.10
N ALA A 200 -16.75 4.93 -8.06
CA ALA A 200 -17.81 4.84 -7.06
C ALA A 200 -17.26 4.65 -5.65
N PHE A 201 -16.18 3.86 -5.51
CA PHE A 201 -15.50 3.67 -4.24
C PHE A 201 -14.89 4.98 -3.74
N PHE A 202 -14.10 5.66 -4.57
CA PHE A 202 -13.46 6.91 -4.17
C PHE A 202 -14.48 8.02 -3.90
N THR A 203 -15.56 8.09 -4.68
CA THR A 203 -16.67 9.03 -4.42
C THR A 203 -17.31 8.77 -3.06
N ALA A 204 -17.53 7.50 -2.70
CA ALA A 204 -18.11 7.11 -1.41
C ALA A 204 -17.12 7.27 -0.24
N ALA A 205 -15.82 7.26 -0.50
CA ALA A 205 -14.77 7.46 0.51
C ALA A 205 -14.52 8.93 0.84
N LEU A 206 -14.91 9.89 -0.02
CA LEU A 206 -14.70 11.33 0.22
C LEU A 206 -15.23 11.79 1.59
N PRO A 207 -16.46 11.44 2.02
CA PRO A 207 -16.96 11.86 3.34
C PRO A 207 -16.14 11.31 4.52
N VAL A 208 -15.49 10.15 4.35
CA VAL A 208 -14.61 9.57 5.38
C VAL A 208 -13.37 10.46 5.56
N VAL A 209 -12.75 10.87 4.45
CA VAL A 209 -11.58 11.76 4.46
C VAL A 209 -11.95 13.16 4.95
N ASP A 210 -13.10 13.70 4.54
CA ASP A 210 -13.58 15.02 4.99
C ASP A 210 -13.80 15.03 6.51
N THR A 211 -14.46 14.01 7.05
CA THR A 211 -14.71 13.87 8.50
C THR A 211 -13.39 13.73 9.27
N ALA A 212 -12.43 12.96 8.75
CA ALA A 212 -11.11 12.83 9.38
C ALA A 212 -10.32 14.14 9.34
N CYS A 213 -10.43 14.93 8.27
CA CYS A 213 -9.83 16.27 8.21
C CYS A 213 -10.41 17.21 9.27
N GLU A 214 -11.73 17.20 9.48
CA GLU A 214 -12.39 18.01 10.51
C GLU A 214 -11.99 17.59 11.93
N ASN A 215 -11.74 16.30 12.13
CA ASN A 215 -11.37 15.72 13.42
C ASN A 215 -9.84 15.64 13.64
N TYR A 216 -9.03 16.13 12.70
CA TYR A 216 -7.58 16.08 12.80
C TYR A 216 -7.09 16.75 14.09
N VAL A 217 -6.22 16.04 14.81
CA VAL A 217 -5.61 16.53 16.05
C VAL A 217 -4.16 16.91 15.77
N PRO A 218 -3.80 18.20 15.81
CA PRO A 218 -2.41 18.63 15.64
C PRO A 218 -1.49 17.97 16.66
N VAL A 219 -0.38 17.44 16.17
CA VAL A 219 0.70 16.92 17.02
C VAL A 219 1.50 18.08 17.64
N PRO A 220 1.93 17.95 18.91
CA PRO A 220 2.75 18.97 19.59
C PRO A 220 4.15 19.19 18.98
#